data_AF-A0A970IYX7-F1
#
_entry.id   AF-A0A970IYX7-F1
#
_cell.length_a   1.000
_cell.length_b   1.000
_cell.length_c   1.000
_cell.angle_alpha   90.00
_cell.angle_beta   90.00
_cell.angle_gamma   90.00
#
_symmetry.space_group_name_H-M   'P 1'
#
loop_
_entity.id
_entity.type
_entity.pdbx_description
1 polymer ?
#
loop_
_entity_poly.entity_id
_entity_poly.type
_entity_poly.pdbx_seq_one_letter_code
_entity_poly.pdbx_strand_id
1 'polypeptide(L)'
;PPTKEGFQFDRWDGNYTNVKSNITVKAVYKVATFEVKFFANGVQIGETQIIEYGKDAVAPQAPTLPGKEFSHWDKEFTNIKSNLVVNAVYTLLTYEIKYYFEDQVLNHTPNHYTIDDTITLTPYQIQGYIFLGWYLNSELTNGPVTELDPTELKPYILYGKYLDADTVYNIDFELNGGSWTWTANPMTDGSKGIVSYSNLPHMFTLDFFIYLRDNDLLTSPVVNSMFHRTTWAEFSAQNPYHNGDPYALYNDTSSNTGQTNDGYSQLFFDTATGDPVTGELIDIQGGFLGTEPYKSKYLPLVKHIARLFHHHYRSDYQNNRLWSGPLGKTLMGFVLDGYFYGTQSVSSGSDIFKQLRASIPNTNAEYMVINNVVTKVDVKYNFDVYVPIVDGIEIYLPAPVRENYAFVGWYANPDFTGPKYVTLKAGENIPTKLYAKWESIS
;
A
#
# COMPACT_ATOMS: atom_id res chain seq x y z
N PRO A 1 -42.64 33.30 -53.74
CA PRO A 1 -41.68 34.19 -54.44
C PRO A 1 -40.88 33.35 -55.45
N PRO A 2 -40.39 33.93 -56.56
CA PRO A 2 -39.55 33.19 -57.51
C PRO A 2 -38.22 32.82 -56.86
N THR A 3 -37.73 31.62 -57.15
CA THR A 3 -36.45 31.10 -56.62
C THR A 3 -35.34 31.26 -57.65
N LYS A 4 -34.11 31.53 -57.18
CA LYS A 4 -32.89 31.59 -58.00
C LYS A 4 -31.75 31.03 -57.14
N GLU A 5 -31.05 30.01 -57.63
CA GLU A 5 -29.96 29.37 -56.87
C GLU A 5 -28.88 30.39 -56.49
N GLY A 6 -28.48 30.40 -55.21
CA GLY A 6 -27.50 31.34 -54.66
C GLY A 6 -28.01 32.75 -54.39
N PHE A 7 -29.30 33.01 -54.57
CA PHE A 7 -29.90 34.32 -54.41
C PHE A 7 -31.20 34.26 -53.58
N GLN A 8 -31.37 35.22 -52.68
CA GLN A 8 -32.63 35.45 -51.96
C GLN A 8 -33.47 36.48 -52.71
N PHE A 9 -34.76 36.20 -52.88
CA PHE A 9 -35.71 37.16 -53.46
C PHE A 9 -35.88 38.35 -52.50
N ASP A 10 -35.60 39.57 -52.99
CA ASP A 10 -35.72 40.79 -52.20
C ASP A 10 -37.08 41.46 -52.44
N ARG A 11 -37.40 41.77 -53.69
CA ARG A 11 -38.66 42.41 -54.09
C ARG A 11 -38.90 42.31 -55.59
N TRP A 12 -40.10 42.67 -56.02
CA TRP A 12 -40.35 43.03 -57.41
C TRP A 12 -39.91 44.47 -57.67
N ASP A 13 -39.34 44.74 -58.83
CA ASP A 13 -39.04 46.12 -59.26
C ASP A 13 -40.30 46.84 -59.78
N GLY A 14 -40.16 48.16 -59.97
CA GLY A 14 -41.24 48.99 -60.50
C GLY A 14 -42.36 49.32 -59.50
N ASN A 15 -43.33 50.10 -59.96
CA ASN A 15 -44.54 50.43 -59.22
C ASN A 15 -45.73 49.72 -59.87
N TYR A 16 -46.41 48.89 -59.09
CA TYR A 16 -47.52 48.04 -59.53
C TYR A 16 -48.85 48.42 -58.86
N THR A 17 -48.99 49.67 -58.42
CA THR A 17 -50.27 50.23 -57.94
C THR A 17 -51.02 50.93 -59.08
N ASN A 18 -52.36 50.77 -59.13
CA ASN A 18 -53.26 51.41 -60.13
C ASN A 18 -52.97 51.11 -61.62
N VAL A 19 -52.69 49.84 -61.97
CA VAL A 19 -52.34 49.40 -63.33
C VAL A 19 -53.56 49.45 -64.29
N LYS A 20 -53.47 50.20 -65.41
CA LYS A 20 -54.53 50.35 -66.45
C LYS A 20 -54.20 49.71 -67.82
N SER A 21 -52.99 49.17 -67.98
CA SER A 21 -52.51 48.45 -69.16
C SER A 21 -51.41 47.47 -68.76
N ASN A 22 -51.03 46.55 -69.64
CA ASN A 22 -50.02 45.53 -69.32
C ASN A 22 -48.66 46.16 -68.95
N ILE A 23 -48.07 45.71 -67.84
CA ILE A 23 -46.73 46.09 -67.37
C ILE A 23 -45.86 44.85 -67.18
N THR A 24 -44.54 45.02 -67.22
CA THR A 24 -43.56 43.98 -66.88
C THR A 24 -42.80 44.41 -65.64
N VAL A 25 -42.75 43.54 -64.63
CA VAL A 25 -41.92 43.68 -63.43
C VAL A 25 -40.92 42.53 -63.37
N LYS A 26 -39.74 42.78 -62.83
CA LYS A 26 -38.64 41.83 -62.67
C LYS A 26 -38.36 41.61 -61.19
N ALA A 27 -37.99 40.38 -60.86
CA ALA A 27 -37.56 40.06 -59.51
C ALA A 27 -36.14 40.64 -59.27
N VAL A 28 -36.00 41.38 -58.17
CA VAL A 28 -34.71 41.83 -57.63
C VAL A 28 -34.27 40.83 -56.58
N TYR A 29 -32.99 40.47 -56.63
CA TYR A 29 -32.40 39.47 -55.74
C TYR A 29 -31.19 40.04 -55.00
N LYS A 30 -30.95 39.51 -53.80
CA LYS A 30 -29.70 39.67 -53.06
C LYS A 30 -28.95 38.34 -53.07
N VAL A 31 -27.62 38.37 -53.06
CA VAL A 31 -26.82 37.14 -52.92
C VAL A 31 -27.15 36.52 -51.56
N ALA A 32 -27.39 35.21 -51.53
CA ALA A 32 -27.60 34.51 -50.27
C ALA A 32 -26.30 34.49 -49.47
N THR A 33 -26.37 34.70 -48.16
CA THR A 33 -25.23 34.62 -47.25
C THR A 33 -25.42 33.50 -46.23
N PHE A 34 -24.32 32.94 -45.76
CA PHE A 34 -24.29 31.85 -44.78
C PHE A 34 -23.29 32.13 -43.67
N GLU A 35 -23.62 31.65 -42.48
CA GLU A 35 -22.75 31.73 -41.31
C GLU A 35 -21.74 30.57 -41.31
N VAL A 36 -20.45 30.89 -41.17
CA VAL A 36 -19.38 29.92 -40.94
C VAL A 36 -18.72 30.20 -39.59
N LYS A 37 -18.63 29.18 -38.73
CA LYS A 37 -18.04 29.27 -37.38
C LYS A 37 -16.98 28.20 -37.19
N PHE A 38 -15.84 28.58 -36.62
CA PHE A 38 -14.72 27.68 -36.32
C PHE A 38 -14.65 27.41 -34.82
N PHE A 39 -14.42 26.16 -34.42
CA PHE A 39 -14.33 25.75 -33.02
C PHE A 39 -13.05 24.95 -32.76
N ALA A 40 -12.48 25.13 -31.57
CA ALA A 40 -11.42 24.28 -31.03
C ALA A 40 -11.79 23.89 -29.60
N ASN A 41 -11.75 22.58 -29.30
CA ASN A 41 -12.12 22.04 -27.98
C ASN A 41 -13.49 22.54 -27.47
N GLY A 42 -14.49 22.60 -28.36
CA GLY A 42 -15.85 23.05 -28.02
C GLY A 42 -16.03 24.57 -27.87
N VAL A 43 -14.97 25.37 -28.00
CA VAL A 43 -15.02 26.83 -27.90
C VAL A 43 -14.88 27.45 -29.29
N GLN A 44 -15.74 28.42 -29.62
CA GLN A 44 -15.61 29.15 -30.88
C GLN A 44 -14.32 29.96 -30.88
N ILE A 45 -13.55 29.85 -31.97
CA ILE A 45 -12.34 30.63 -32.18
C ILE A 45 -12.54 31.60 -33.34
N GLY A 46 -12.12 32.85 -33.13
CA GLY A 46 -12.40 33.93 -34.06
C GLY A 46 -13.89 34.31 -34.16
N GLU A 47 -14.15 35.28 -35.02
CA GLU A 47 -15.50 35.80 -35.25
C GLU A 47 -16.33 34.91 -36.18
N THR A 48 -17.66 35.03 -36.09
CA THR A 48 -18.57 34.40 -37.06
C THR A 48 -18.39 35.06 -38.43
N GLN A 49 -18.10 34.26 -39.45
CA GLN A 49 -17.95 34.77 -40.82
C GLN A 49 -19.29 34.70 -41.56
N ILE A 50 -19.63 35.77 -42.26
CA ILE A 50 -20.80 35.84 -43.16
C ILE A 50 -20.30 35.75 -44.59
N ILE A 51 -20.52 34.60 -45.23
CA ILE A 51 -19.96 34.26 -46.53
C ILE A 51 -21.06 34.27 -47.60
N GLU A 52 -20.84 34.98 -48.70
CA GLU A 52 -21.73 34.95 -49.88
C GLU A 52 -21.73 33.56 -50.55
N TYR A 53 -22.87 33.17 -51.13
CA TYR A 53 -23.02 31.88 -51.80
C TYR A 53 -21.89 31.61 -52.81
N GLY A 54 -21.24 30.46 -52.65
CA GLY A 54 -20.16 29.97 -53.52
C GLY A 54 -18.78 30.59 -53.27
N LYS A 55 -18.62 31.43 -52.24
CA LYS A 55 -17.32 31.94 -51.77
C LYS A 55 -16.71 31.04 -50.72
N ASP A 56 -15.43 31.24 -50.44
CA ASP A 56 -14.66 30.49 -49.45
C ASP A 56 -14.61 31.25 -48.11
N ALA A 57 -14.61 30.51 -47.01
CA ALA A 57 -14.27 31.05 -45.70
C ALA A 57 -12.75 31.04 -45.47
N VAL A 58 -12.28 31.78 -44.46
CA VAL A 58 -10.85 31.80 -44.09
C VAL A 58 -10.70 31.29 -42.67
N ALA A 59 -10.02 30.17 -42.47
CA ALA A 59 -9.82 29.64 -41.13
C ALA A 59 -8.92 30.57 -40.28
N PRO A 60 -9.23 30.77 -38.99
CA PRO A 60 -8.34 31.45 -38.05
C PRO A 60 -7.12 30.55 -37.71
N GLN A 61 -6.13 31.13 -37.02
CA GLN A 61 -5.04 30.33 -36.45
C GLN A 61 -5.60 29.39 -35.38
N ALA A 62 -5.31 28.09 -35.51
CA ALA A 62 -5.68 27.13 -34.48
C ALA A 62 -4.90 27.40 -33.18
N PRO A 63 -5.56 27.37 -32.01
CA PRO A 63 -4.86 27.55 -30.74
C PRO A 63 -3.89 26.39 -30.47
N THR A 64 -2.84 26.68 -29.71
CA THR A 64 -1.99 25.63 -29.15
C THR A 64 -2.70 24.97 -27.97
N LEU A 65 -2.65 23.65 -27.92
CA LEU A 65 -3.18 22.85 -26.81
C LEU A 65 -2.03 22.08 -26.15
N PRO A 66 -1.88 22.12 -24.81
CA PRO A 66 -0.85 21.34 -24.13
C PRO A 66 -0.91 19.86 -24.52
N GLY A 67 0.23 19.29 -24.91
CA GLY A 67 0.35 17.89 -25.31
C GLY A 67 -0.37 17.50 -26.61
N LYS A 68 -0.85 18.47 -27.41
CA LYS A 68 -1.58 18.20 -28.66
C LYS A 68 -1.11 19.13 -29.77
N GLU A 69 -0.96 18.59 -30.98
CA GLU A 69 -0.61 19.33 -32.17
C GLU A 69 -1.83 19.47 -33.10
N PHE A 70 -2.04 20.67 -33.64
CA PHE A 70 -3.11 20.89 -34.62
C PHE A 70 -2.82 20.10 -35.89
N SER A 71 -3.76 19.25 -36.29
CA SER A 71 -3.63 18.42 -37.49
C SER A 71 -4.29 19.10 -38.69
N HIS A 72 -5.60 19.31 -38.63
CA HIS A 72 -6.40 19.89 -39.71
C HIS A 72 -7.79 20.31 -39.22
N TRP A 73 -8.58 20.93 -40.10
CA TRP A 73 -9.99 21.20 -39.87
C TRP A 73 -10.86 20.01 -40.32
N ASP A 74 -11.92 19.68 -39.58
CA ASP A 74 -12.77 18.51 -39.83
C ASP A 74 -13.59 18.56 -41.14
N LYS A 75 -13.72 19.75 -41.74
CA LYS A 75 -14.53 20.00 -42.92
C LYS A 75 -13.86 20.99 -43.86
N GLU A 76 -14.10 20.79 -45.15
CA GLU A 76 -13.83 21.78 -46.18
C GLU A 76 -14.68 23.04 -45.96
N PHE A 77 -14.08 24.21 -46.15
CA PHE A 77 -14.74 25.50 -45.95
C PHE A 77 -14.64 26.42 -47.18
N THR A 78 -14.44 25.81 -48.35
CA THR A 78 -14.53 26.45 -49.67
C THR A 78 -15.92 26.26 -50.30
N ASN A 79 -16.33 27.16 -51.20
CA ASN A 79 -17.59 27.08 -51.96
C ASN A 79 -18.84 26.90 -51.06
N ILE A 80 -19.04 27.84 -50.13
CA ILE A 80 -20.09 27.77 -49.10
C ILE A 80 -21.49 27.93 -49.70
N LYS A 81 -22.39 26.97 -49.42
CA LYS A 81 -23.78 26.95 -49.90
C LYS A 81 -24.83 26.78 -48.80
N SER A 82 -24.39 26.68 -47.55
CA SER A 82 -25.21 26.56 -46.34
C SER A 82 -24.40 27.00 -45.13
N ASN A 83 -25.06 27.23 -43.99
CA ASN A 83 -24.34 27.47 -42.73
C ASN A 83 -23.42 26.30 -42.40
N LEU A 84 -22.24 26.59 -41.85
CA LEU A 84 -21.19 25.61 -41.60
C LEU A 84 -20.56 25.81 -40.21
N VAL A 85 -20.35 24.71 -39.49
CA VAL A 85 -19.56 24.67 -38.27
C VAL A 85 -18.38 23.75 -38.52
N VAL A 86 -17.17 24.28 -38.36
CA VAL A 86 -15.89 23.60 -38.63
C VAL A 86 -15.13 23.45 -37.31
N ASN A 87 -14.62 22.26 -37.02
CA ASN A 87 -13.92 21.94 -35.79
C ASN A 87 -12.44 21.60 -36.06
N ALA A 88 -11.56 22.07 -35.18
CA ALA A 88 -10.15 21.71 -35.21
C ALA A 88 -9.95 20.26 -34.75
N VAL A 89 -9.16 19.51 -35.51
CA VAL A 89 -8.72 18.15 -35.18
C VAL A 89 -7.28 18.21 -34.69
N TYR A 90 -7.00 17.57 -33.56
CA TYR A 90 -5.68 17.54 -32.94
C TYR A 90 -5.15 16.12 -32.82
N THR A 91 -3.82 15.98 -32.88
CA THR A 91 -3.10 14.74 -32.62
C THR A 91 -2.39 14.83 -31.27
N LEU A 92 -2.48 13.77 -30.45
CA LEU A 92 -1.73 13.69 -29.18
C LEU A 92 -0.23 13.60 -29.46
N LEU A 93 0.55 14.40 -28.76
CA LEU A 93 2.01 14.27 -28.73
C LEU A 93 2.38 13.11 -27.82
N THR A 94 3.33 12.30 -28.28
CA THR A 94 3.88 11.17 -27.53
C THR A 94 5.30 11.51 -27.07
N TYR A 95 5.60 11.19 -25.82
CA TYR A 95 6.89 11.43 -25.18
C TYR A 95 7.48 10.10 -24.73
N GLU A 96 8.80 9.95 -24.86
CA GLU A 96 9.51 8.70 -24.56
C GLU A 96 9.82 8.56 -23.05
N ILE A 97 9.79 7.34 -22.55
CA ILE A 97 10.30 6.95 -21.22
C ILE A 97 11.42 5.94 -21.44
N LYS A 98 12.65 6.29 -21.07
CA LYS A 98 13.80 5.39 -21.11
C LYS A 98 14.13 4.87 -19.72
N TYR A 99 14.46 3.59 -19.65
CA TYR A 99 14.85 2.91 -18.42
C TYR A 99 16.29 2.45 -18.53
N TYR A 100 17.07 2.62 -17.46
CA TYR A 100 18.47 2.22 -17.37
C TYR A 100 18.71 1.36 -16.14
N PHE A 101 19.66 0.43 -16.25
CA PHE A 101 20.38 -0.14 -15.12
C PHE A 101 21.86 0.12 -15.37
N GLU A 102 22.49 0.91 -14.50
CA GLU A 102 23.80 1.50 -14.78
C GLU A 102 23.78 2.19 -16.15
N ASP A 103 24.69 1.84 -17.06
CA ASP A 103 24.76 2.39 -18.42
C ASP A 103 23.94 1.59 -19.46
N GLN A 104 23.24 0.53 -19.05
CA GLN A 104 22.48 -0.34 -19.96
C GLN A 104 21.02 0.09 -20.08
N VAL A 105 20.55 0.26 -21.31
CA VAL A 105 19.12 0.52 -21.58
C VAL A 105 18.31 -0.75 -21.37
N LEU A 106 17.26 -0.66 -20.55
CA LEU A 106 16.32 -1.74 -20.28
C LEU A 106 15.13 -1.67 -21.22
N ASN A 107 14.68 -2.83 -21.70
CA ASN A 107 13.44 -2.93 -22.46
C ASN A 107 12.25 -3.09 -21.51
N HIS A 108 11.67 -1.97 -21.08
CA HIS A 108 10.57 -1.93 -20.10
C HIS A 108 9.38 -1.12 -20.60
N THR A 109 8.22 -1.30 -19.97
CA THR A 109 6.96 -0.63 -20.34
C THR A 109 6.31 0.03 -19.12
N PRO A 110 5.66 1.21 -19.27
CA PRO A 110 5.44 1.94 -20.53
C PRO A 110 6.70 2.65 -21.03
N ASN A 111 7.00 2.60 -22.33
CA ASN A 111 8.15 3.28 -22.92
C ASN A 111 7.77 4.61 -23.62
N HIS A 112 6.48 4.94 -23.66
CA HIS A 112 5.96 6.20 -24.15
C HIS A 112 4.71 6.59 -23.36
N TYR A 113 4.38 7.88 -23.37
CA TYR A 113 3.16 8.42 -22.78
C TYR A 113 2.65 9.64 -23.55
N THR A 114 1.39 10.01 -23.30
CA THR A 114 0.72 11.23 -23.75
C THR A 114 0.19 12.00 -22.54
N ILE A 115 -0.21 13.27 -22.74
CA ILE A 115 -0.76 14.11 -21.66
C ILE A 115 -2.02 13.51 -20.99
N ASP A 116 -2.75 12.63 -21.68
CA ASP A 116 -4.00 12.05 -21.21
C ASP A 116 -3.77 10.72 -20.43
N ASP A 117 -2.52 10.25 -20.29
CA ASP A 117 -2.19 8.99 -19.63
C ASP A 117 -2.02 9.09 -18.11
N THR A 118 -2.25 7.97 -17.40
CA THR A 118 -1.78 7.76 -16.02
C THR A 118 -0.60 6.79 -16.06
N ILE A 119 0.58 7.22 -15.60
CA ILE A 119 1.82 6.46 -15.75
C ILE A 119 2.15 5.77 -14.44
N THR A 120 1.93 4.46 -14.36
CA THR A 120 2.33 3.63 -13.22
C THR A 120 3.61 2.85 -13.56
N LEU A 121 4.61 2.94 -12.69
CA LEU A 121 5.88 2.26 -12.88
C LEU A 121 5.87 0.90 -12.18
N THR A 122 6.22 -0.15 -12.92
CA THR A 122 6.34 -1.51 -12.39
C THR A 122 7.80 -1.90 -12.18
N PRO A 123 8.10 -2.81 -11.23
CA PRO A 123 9.44 -3.39 -11.09
C PRO A 123 9.92 -4.07 -12.38
N TYR A 124 11.20 -3.91 -12.70
CA TYR A 124 11.86 -4.70 -13.74
C TYR A 124 12.77 -5.73 -13.06
N GLN A 125 12.65 -7.01 -13.46
CA GLN A 125 13.34 -8.11 -12.80
C GLN A 125 14.63 -8.43 -13.54
N ILE A 126 15.76 -8.44 -12.82
CA ILE A 126 17.06 -8.87 -13.33
C ILE A 126 17.49 -10.07 -12.52
N GLN A 127 17.85 -11.18 -13.19
CA GLN A 127 18.30 -12.38 -12.50
C GLN A 127 19.54 -12.08 -11.65
N GLY A 128 19.53 -12.53 -10.40
CA GLY A 128 20.62 -12.27 -9.45
C GLY A 128 20.56 -10.89 -8.78
N TYR A 129 19.51 -10.10 -9.03
CA TYR A 129 19.35 -8.79 -8.41
C TYR A 129 17.97 -8.60 -7.77
N ILE A 130 17.92 -7.84 -6.67
CA ILE A 130 16.70 -7.36 -6.04
C ILE A 130 16.42 -5.94 -6.54
N PHE A 131 15.23 -5.72 -7.12
CA PHE A 131 14.80 -4.39 -7.58
C PHE A 131 14.32 -3.52 -6.42
N LEU A 132 14.81 -2.29 -6.34
CA LEU A 132 14.58 -1.39 -5.21
C LEU A 132 13.81 -0.10 -5.57
N GLY A 133 13.62 0.17 -6.85
CA GLY A 133 12.85 1.30 -7.33
C GLY A 133 13.46 2.01 -8.54
N TRP A 134 12.66 2.88 -9.16
CA TRP A 134 13.08 3.75 -10.25
C TRP A 134 13.45 5.13 -9.71
N TYR A 135 14.49 5.75 -10.28
CA TYR A 135 14.98 7.06 -9.87
C TYR A 135 15.09 7.98 -11.09
N LEU A 136 14.88 9.29 -10.89
CA LEU A 136 14.97 10.30 -11.96
C LEU A 136 16.41 10.76 -12.26
N ASN A 137 17.40 10.24 -11.52
CA ASN A 137 18.81 10.58 -11.67
C ASN A 137 19.69 9.33 -11.53
N SER A 138 20.83 9.32 -12.23
CA SER A 138 21.81 8.22 -12.20
C SER A 138 22.46 8.04 -10.83
N GLU A 139 22.40 9.07 -9.98
CA GLU A 139 23.01 9.07 -8.65
C GLU A 139 22.10 8.39 -7.62
N LEU A 140 20.89 7.97 -8.03
CA LEU A 140 19.92 7.24 -7.23
C LEU A 140 19.54 7.97 -5.92
N THR A 141 19.46 9.30 -6.00
CA THR A 141 19.10 10.21 -4.90
C THR A 141 17.64 10.69 -4.99
N ASN A 142 17.14 11.33 -3.93
CA ASN A 142 15.77 11.89 -3.81
C ASN A 142 14.62 10.85 -3.76
N GLY A 143 14.95 9.58 -3.48
CA GLY A 143 13.97 8.51 -3.31
C GLY A 143 13.42 7.96 -4.62
N PRO A 144 12.84 6.74 -4.59
CA PRO A 144 12.27 6.13 -5.78
C PRO A 144 10.94 6.78 -6.17
N VAL A 145 10.64 6.79 -7.46
CA VAL A 145 9.35 7.23 -8.03
C VAL A 145 8.51 6.02 -8.41
N THR A 146 7.20 6.12 -8.18
CA THR A 146 6.21 5.09 -8.56
C THR A 146 5.28 5.57 -9.69
N GLU A 147 5.23 6.88 -9.92
CA GLU A 147 4.38 7.56 -10.90
C GLU A 147 5.14 8.72 -11.54
N LEU A 148 4.74 9.13 -12.75
CA LEU A 148 5.28 10.28 -13.47
C LEU A 148 4.18 11.28 -13.78
N ASP A 149 4.54 12.57 -13.85
CA ASP A 149 3.60 13.64 -14.19
C ASP A 149 3.53 13.86 -15.71
N PRO A 150 2.46 13.43 -16.38
CA PRO A 150 2.34 13.57 -17.83
C PRO A 150 2.25 15.03 -18.29
N THR A 151 1.99 15.98 -17.38
CA THR A 151 1.84 17.40 -17.70
C THR A 151 3.17 18.14 -17.88
N GLU A 152 4.31 17.49 -17.58
CA GLU A 152 5.64 18.05 -17.82
C GLU A 152 6.02 18.08 -19.32
N LEU A 153 5.30 17.35 -20.18
CA LEU A 153 5.43 17.37 -21.65
C LEU A 153 6.88 17.24 -22.15
N LYS A 154 7.63 16.27 -21.60
CA LYS A 154 9.02 16.00 -21.94
C LYS A 154 9.33 14.50 -21.85
N PRO A 155 10.40 14.01 -22.48
CA PRO A 155 10.86 12.66 -22.22
C PRO A 155 11.31 12.46 -20.77
N TYR A 156 11.12 11.24 -20.26
CA TYR A 156 11.66 10.80 -18.97
C TYR A 156 12.82 9.83 -19.14
N ILE A 157 13.80 9.94 -18.25
CA ILE A 157 14.90 8.98 -18.10
C ILE A 157 14.86 8.47 -16.66
N LEU A 158 14.74 7.16 -16.51
CA LEU A 158 14.63 6.46 -15.24
C LEU A 158 15.80 5.50 -15.06
N TYR A 159 16.35 5.48 -13.85
CA TYR A 159 17.45 4.62 -13.45
C TYR A 159 16.94 3.64 -12.39
N GLY A 160 17.02 2.35 -12.68
CA GLY A 160 16.63 1.30 -11.76
C GLY A 160 17.74 1.08 -10.75
N LYS A 161 17.38 1.12 -9.46
CA LYS A 161 18.28 0.73 -8.39
C LYS A 161 18.11 -0.76 -8.14
N TYR A 162 19.22 -1.47 -8.26
CA TYR A 162 19.28 -2.91 -8.04
C TYR A 162 20.37 -3.23 -7.05
N LEU A 163 20.22 -4.39 -6.47
CA LEU A 163 21.13 -4.92 -5.49
C LEU A 163 21.47 -6.34 -5.85
N ASP A 164 22.77 -6.61 -5.97
CA ASP A 164 23.26 -7.96 -6.20
C ASP A 164 22.82 -8.87 -5.04
N ALA A 165 22.04 -9.89 -5.37
CA ALA A 165 21.50 -10.85 -4.42
C ALA A 165 22.60 -11.72 -3.77
N ASP A 166 23.79 -11.79 -4.38
CA ASP A 166 24.95 -12.52 -3.89
C ASP A 166 25.92 -11.62 -3.08
N THR A 167 25.64 -10.31 -2.91
CA THR A 167 26.37 -9.48 -1.96
C THR A 167 25.97 -9.85 -0.54
N VAL A 168 26.78 -10.70 0.10
CA VAL A 168 26.52 -11.23 1.44
C VAL A 168 27.48 -10.62 2.46
N TYR A 169 26.92 -9.97 3.49
CA TYR A 169 27.65 -9.59 4.70
C TYR A 169 27.35 -10.58 5.81
N ASN A 170 28.27 -11.51 6.08
CA ASN A 170 28.11 -12.45 7.18
C ASN A 170 28.37 -11.76 8.53
N ILE A 171 27.43 -11.89 9.45
CA ILE A 171 27.57 -11.43 10.83
C ILE A 171 27.41 -12.62 11.75
N ASP A 172 28.43 -12.87 12.56
CA ASP A 172 28.38 -13.86 13.61
C ASP A 172 27.59 -13.32 14.80
N PHE A 173 26.58 -14.04 15.26
CA PHE A 173 25.78 -13.65 16.43
C PHE A 173 26.16 -14.50 17.66
N GLU A 174 26.71 -13.85 18.68
CA GLU A 174 26.90 -14.43 19.99
C GLU A 174 25.66 -14.18 20.85
N LEU A 175 24.83 -15.21 21.01
CA LEU A 175 23.55 -15.08 21.72
C LEU A 175 23.70 -14.97 23.23
N ASN A 176 24.89 -15.23 23.80
CA ASN A 176 25.14 -15.15 25.25
C ASN A 176 24.08 -15.87 26.09
N GLY A 177 23.76 -17.12 25.72
CA GLY A 177 22.76 -17.96 26.38
C GLY A 177 21.32 -17.73 25.92
N GLY A 178 21.09 -16.86 24.95
CA GLY A 178 19.81 -16.74 24.25
C GLY A 178 19.60 -17.82 23.19
N SER A 179 18.42 -17.80 22.60
CA SER A 179 17.99 -18.63 21.48
C SER A 179 17.32 -17.76 20.44
N TRP A 180 17.41 -18.19 19.20
CA TRP A 180 16.75 -17.57 18.07
C TRP A 180 15.25 -17.88 17.96
N THR A 181 14.83 -18.88 18.72
CA THR A 181 13.55 -19.54 18.59
C THR A 181 13.03 -19.87 19.98
N TRP A 182 11.71 -19.84 20.15
CA TRP A 182 11.08 -20.35 21.34
C TRP A 182 10.92 -21.88 21.25
N THR A 183 10.82 -22.53 22.39
CA THR A 183 10.60 -23.97 22.48
C THR A 183 9.15 -24.28 22.10
N ALA A 184 8.93 -25.31 21.29
CA ALA A 184 7.60 -25.78 20.92
C ALA A 184 7.59 -27.32 20.88
N ASN A 185 6.77 -27.93 21.74
CA ASN A 185 6.58 -29.37 21.85
C ASN A 185 5.29 -29.80 21.14
N PRO A 186 5.18 -31.07 20.71
CA PRO A 186 3.94 -31.59 20.13
C PRO A 186 2.75 -31.41 21.07
N MET A 187 1.66 -30.84 20.56
CA MET A 187 0.41 -30.70 21.32
C MET A 187 -0.40 -31.99 21.31
N THR A 188 -0.95 -32.33 22.48
CA THR A 188 -1.91 -33.43 22.63
C THR A 188 -3.34 -32.97 22.91
N ASP A 189 -3.54 -31.72 23.35
CA ASP A 189 -4.86 -31.13 23.60
C ASP A 189 -4.87 -29.63 23.28
N GLY A 190 -5.49 -29.28 22.14
CA GLY A 190 -5.70 -27.90 21.67
C GLY A 190 -6.54 -27.03 22.60
N SER A 191 -7.39 -27.62 23.43
CA SER A 191 -8.36 -26.89 24.26
C SER A 191 -7.74 -26.18 25.45
N LYS A 192 -6.52 -26.57 25.84
CA LYS A 192 -5.80 -26.02 27.02
C LYS A 192 -4.80 -24.92 26.68
N GLY A 193 -4.81 -24.44 25.44
CA GLY A 193 -3.80 -23.49 24.98
C GLY A 193 -2.42 -24.12 24.83
N ILE A 194 -1.43 -23.28 24.55
CA ILE A 194 -0.07 -23.71 24.23
C ILE A 194 0.91 -23.57 25.40
N VAL A 195 0.53 -22.96 26.53
CA VAL A 195 1.43 -22.61 27.64
C VAL A 195 2.17 -23.81 28.25
N SER A 196 1.60 -25.01 28.20
CA SER A 196 2.24 -26.25 28.68
C SER A 196 3.12 -26.93 27.63
N TYR A 197 3.04 -26.50 26.37
CA TYR A 197 3.76 -27.07 25.24
C TYR A 197 4.84 -26.13 24.68
N SER A 198 4.82 -24.86 25.05
CA SER A 198 5.74 -23.86 24.52
C SER A 198 6.00 -22.74 25.52
N ASN A 199 7.21 -22.19 25.49
CA ASN A 199 7.55 -20.98 26.23
C ASN A 199 7.18 -19.69 25.46
N LEU A 200 6.58 -19.78 24.27
CA LEU A 200 6.11 -18.63 23.49
C LEU A 200 5.22 -17.66 24.30
N PRO A 201 4.19 -18.11 25.05
CA PRO A 201 3.34 -17.18 25.81
C PRO A 201 4.15 -16.34 26.79
N HIS A 202 5.11 -16.97 27.47
CA HIS A 202 6.01 -16.27 28.38
C HIS A 202 6.91 -15.28 27.65
N MET A 203 7.52 -15.67 26.52
CA MET A 203 8.41 -14.78 25.74
C MET A 203 7.66 -13.57 25.20
N PHE A 204 6.46 -13.80 24.67
CA PHE A 204 5.57 -12.73 24.19
C PHE A 204 5.19 -11.78 25.34
N THR A 205 4.79 -12.32 26.50
CA THR A 205 4.39 -11.52 27.66
C THR A 205 5.55 -10.65 28.16
N LEU A 206 6.75 -11.22 28.25
CA LEU A 206 7.95 -10.50 28.67
C LEU A 206 8.30 -9.38 27.70
N ASP A 207 8.39 -9.68 26.40
CA ASP A 207 8.71 -8.67 25.38
C ASP A 207 7.66 -7.56 25.34
N PHE A 208 6.38 -7.90 25.51
CA PHE A 208 5.32 -6.90 25.55
C PHE A 208 5.42 -6.02 26.79
N PHE A 209 5.70 -6.58 27.97
CA PHE A 209 5.98 -5.80 29.18
C PHE A 209 7.15 -4.83 28.96
N ILE A 210 8.24 -5.30 28.35
CA ILE A 210 9.41 -4.47 28.05
C ILE A 210 9.07 -3.37 27.05
N TYR A 211 8.30 -3.68 26.00
CA TYR A 211 7.78 -2.66 25.08
C TYR A 211 6.97 -1.60 25.82
N LEU A 212 6.08 -1.99 26.73
CA LEU A 212 5.29 -1.03 27.51
C LEU A 212 6.18 -0.18 28.42
N ARG A 213 7.14 -0.80 29.11
CA ARG A 213 8.10 -0.11 30.00
C ARG A 213 8.92 0.93 29.23
N ASP A 214 9.54 0.51 28.14
CA ASP A 214 10.50 1.32 27.38
C ASP A 214 9.81 2.45 26.60
N ASN A 215 8.48 2.40 26.44
CA ASN A 215 7.67 3.45 25.81
C ASN A 215 6.80 4.23 26.81
N ASP A 216 7.05 4.11 28.12
CA ASP A 216 6.28 4.79 29.18
C ASP A 216 4.76 4.50 29.17
N LEU A 217 4.38 3.28 28.77
CA LEU A 217 2.99 2.87 28.60
C LEU A 217 2.38 2.12 29.80
N LEU A 218 3.19 1.70 30.78
CA LEU A 218 2.72 0.90 31.93
C LEU A 218 1.66 1.60 32.79
N THR A 219 1.68 2.94 32.83
CA THR A 219 0.69 3.78 33.53
C THR A 219 -0.02 4.76 32.59
N SER A 220 0.05 4.51 31.27
CA SER A 220 -0.51 5.42 30.29
C SER A 220 -2.04 5.49 30.43
N PRO A 221 -2.65 6.69 30.35
CA PRO A 221 -4.09 6.86 30.47
C PRO A 221 -4.87 6.24 29.29
N VAL A 222 -4.19 5.80 28.23
CA VAL A 222 -4.82 5.06 27.13
C VAL A 222 -5.33 3.69 27.60
N VAL A 223 -4.63 3.08 28.57
CA VAL A 223 -5.07 1.83 29.21
C VAL A 223 -5.81 2.19 30.49
N ASN A 224 -6.95 1.54 30.72
CA ASN A 224 -7.72 1.72 31.95
C ASN A 224 -6.86 1.44 33.20
N SER A 225 -6.94 2.30 34.20
CA SER A 225 -6.06 2.24 35.38
C SER A 225 -6.19 0.96 36.20
N MET A 226 -7.32 0.25 36.13
CA MET A 226 -7.49 -1.04 36.79
C MET A 226 -6.55 -2.13 36.24
N PHE A 227 -6.10 -1.99 35.00
CA PHE A 227 -5.19 -2.94 34.35
C PHE A 227 -3.73 -2.56 34.53
N HIS A 228 -3.41 -1.37 35.07
CA HIS A 228 -2.02 -0.95 35.26
C HIS A 228 -1.28 -1.94 36.17
N ARG A 229 -0.16 -2.47 35.66
CA ARG A 229 0.80 -3.31 36.37
C ARG A 229 2.18 -2.76 36.03
N THR A 230 2.91 -2.26 37.02
CA THR A 230 4.14 -1.48 36.78
C THR A 230 5.41 -2.29 37.02
N THR A 231 5.27 -3.47 37.62
CA THR A 231 6.36 -4.42 37.82
C THR A 231 6.13 -5.70 37.03
N TRP A 232 7.22 -6.37 36.66
CA TRP A 232 7.14 -7.66 35.98
C TRP A 232 6.39 -8.70 36.82
N ALA A 233 6.71 -8.80 38.11
CA ALA A 233 6.08 -9.73 39.02
C ALA A 233 4.55 -9.58 39.06
N GLU A 234 4.03 -8.35 39.04
CA GLU A 234 2.59 -8.09 38.99
C GLU A 234 1.99 -8.38 37.60
N PHE A 235 2.72 -8.07 36.53
CA PHE A 235 2.28 -8.26 35.16
C PHE A 235 2.18 -9.76 34.80
N SER A 236 3.14 -10.55 35.24
CA SER A 236 3.25 -11.99 34.95
C SER A 236 2.59 -12.89 36.01
N ALA A 237 2.13 -12.33 37.13
CA ALA A 237 1.51 -13.12 38.19
C ALA A 237 0.26 -13.86 37.71
N GLN A 238 0.04 -15.07 38.23
CA GLN A 238 -1.16 -15.84 37.95
C GLN A 238 -2.39 -15.17 38.58
N ASN A 239 -3.41 -14.98 37.77
CA ASN A 239 -4.72 -14.49 38.15
C ASN A 239 -5.54 -15.64 38.75
N PRO A 240 -5.85 -15.58 40.06
CA PRO A 240 -6.59 -16.64 40.75
C PRO A 240 -8.05 -16.75 40.28
N TYR A 241 -8.57 -15.74 39.59
CA TYR A 241 -9.95 -15.71 39.08
C TYR A 241 -10.08 -16.29 37.67
N HIS A 242 -8.96 -16.60 37.01
CA HIS A 242 -8.91 -17.08 35.62
C HIS A 242 -8.05 -18.34 35.51
N ASN A 243 -8.34 -19.37 36.32
CA ASN A 243 -7.74 -20.71 36.21
C ASN A 243 -6.19 -20.79 36.05
N GLY A 244 -5.44 -19.80 36.53
CA GLY A 244 -3.97 -19.77 36.41
C GLY A 244 -3.42 -18.99 35.22
N ASP A 245 -4.26 -18.26 34.47
CA ASP A 245 -3.86 -17.29 33.44
C ASP A 245 -3.06 -16.12 34.04
N PRO A 246 -2.22 -15.38 33.30
CA PRO A 246 -1.57 -14.17 33.83
C PRO A 246 -2.57 -13.05 34.11
N TYR A 247 -2.24 -12.12 35.01
CA TYR A 247 -3.04 -10.91 35.26
C TYR A 247 -3.10 -9.95 34.08
N ALA A 248 -2.05 -9.92 33.26
CA ALA A 248 -2.04 -9.15 32.02
C ALA A 248 -2.74 -9.93 30.88
N LEU A 249 -4.05 -10.11 31.01
CA LEU A 249 -4.88 -10.63 29.93
C LEU A 249 -4.95 -9.60 28.81
N TYR A 250 -4.80 -10.04 27.57
CA TYR A 250 -4.79 -9.13 26.42
C TYR A 250 -6.20 -8.71 26.01
N ASN A 251 -7.20 -9.52 26.35
CA ASN A 251 -8.60 -9.30 26.05
C ASN A 251 -9.34 -8.44 27.08
N ASP A 252 -8.73 -8.11 28.21
CA ASP A 252 -9.33 -7.34 29.28
C ASP A 252 -9.69 -5.93 28.81
N THR A 253 -10.94 -5.52 29.03
CA THR A 253 -11.41 -4.15 28.81
C THR A 253 -12.35 -3.73 29.93
N SER A 254 -12.51 -2.43 30.19
CA SER A 254 -13.39 -1.97 31.27
C SER A 254 -14.88 -2.30 31.05
N SER A 255 -15.27 -2.56 29.80
CA SER A 255 -16.63 -2.88 29.42
C SER A 255 -16.92 -4.39 29.33
N ASN A 256 -15.88 -5.24 29.42
CA ASN A 256 -15.95 -6.70 29.23
C ASN A 256 -16.59 -7.15 27.89
N THR A 257 -16.75 -6.25 26.93
CA THR A 257 -17.56 -6.47 25.71
C THR A 257 -16.91 -5.94 24.43
N GLY A 258 -15.68 -5.43 24.52
CA GLY A 258 -14.95 -4.81 23.39
C GLY A 258 -15.59 -3.54 22.81
N GLN A 259 -16.67 -3.05 23.42
CA GLN A 259 -17.28 -1.75 23.08
C GLN A 259 -16.34 -0.61 23.43
N THR A 260 -15.62 -0.73 24.54
CA THR A 260 -14.51 0.13 24.93
C THR A 260 -13.23 -0.68 24.76
N ASN A 261 -12.35 -0.27 23.84
CA ASN A 261 -11.04 -0.89 23.69
C ASN A 261 -10.00 -0.07 24.47
N ASP A 262 -10.11 -0.10 25.80
CA ASP A 262 -9.21 0.56 26.75
C ASP A 262 -8.28 -0.41 27.49
N GLY A 263 -8.10 -1.62 26.94
CA GLY A 263 -7.22 -2.67 27.43
C GLY A 263 -5.83 -2.68 26.79
N TYR A 264 -5.03 -3.71 27.05
CA TYR A 264 -3.70 -3.83 26.45
C TYR A 264 -3.70 -4.12 24.95
N SER A 265 -4.71 -4.81 24.43
CA SER A 265 -4.80 -5.16 23.00
C SER A 265 -4.83 -3.94 22.06
N GLN A 266 -5.22 -2.76 22.54
CA GLN A 266 -5.17 -1.54 21.73
C GLN A 266 -3.74 -1.14 21.32
N LEU A 267 -2.73 -1.57 22.10
CA LEU A 267 -1.32 -1.24 21.91
C LEU A 267 -0.57 -2.24 21.03
N PHE A 268 -1.25 -3.28 20.54
CA PHE A 268 -0.64 -4.30 19.69
C PHE A 268 -0.24 -3.76 18.32
N PHE A 269 -1.04 -2.90 17.71
CA PHE A 269 -0.72 -2.26 16.44
C PHE A 269 -1.59 -1.03 16.24
N ASP A 270 -1.19 -0.13 15.34
CA ASP A 270 -2.00 1.01 14.95
C ASP A 270 -2.95 0.64 13.82
N THR A 271 -2.39 0.08 12.74
CA THR A 271 -3.13 -0.39 11.56
C THR A 271 -2.67 -1.79 11.13
N ALA A 272 -3.56 -2.51 10.47
CA ALA A 272 -3.28 -3.78 9.83
C ALA A 272 -4.13 -3.91 8.56
N THR A 273 -3.68 -4.70 7.61
CA THR A 273 -4.42 -5.05 6.40
C THR A 273 -4.26 -6.54 6.09
N GLY A 274 -5.20 -7.09 5.34
CA GLY A 274 -5.13 -8.48 4.95
C GLY A 274 -6.16 -8.85 3.90
N ASP A 275 -6.04 -10.05 3.37
CA ASP A 275 -6.96 -10.60 2.39
C ASP A 275 -8.28 -10.99 3.10
N PRO A 276 -9.42 -10.35 2.75
CA PRO A 276 -10.69 -10.62 3.40
C PRO A 276 -11.26 -12.00 3.09
N VAL A 277 -10.84 -12.64 2.00
CA VAL A 277 -11.30 -13.96 1.55
C VAL A 277 -10.59 -15.07 2.32
N THR A 278 -9.26 -15.00 2.39
CA THR A 278 -8.41 -16.04 3.00
C THR A 278 -8.14 -15.79 4.48
N GLY A 279 -8.29 -14.55 4.96
CA GLY A 279 -7.92 -14.15 6.32
C GLY A 279 -6.41 -13.95 6.50
N GLU A 280 -5.64 -13.96 5.43
CA GLU A 280 -4.19 -13.75 5.48
C GLU A 280 -3.83 -12.29 5.80
N LEU A 281 -2.94 -12.09 6.76
CA LEU A 281 -2.38 -10.78 7.08
C LEU A 281 -1.39 -10.36 5.98
N ILE A 282 -1.56 -9.16 5.44
CA ILE A 282 -0.70 -8.55 4.42
C ILE A 282 0.29 -7.56 5.07
N ASP A 283 -0.20 -6.65 5.91
CA ASP A 283 0.65 -5.66 6.59
C ASP A 283 0.14 -5.35 8.02
N ILE A 284 1.06 -4.89 8.87
CA ILE A 284 0.82 -4.46 10.25
C ILE A 284 1.81 -3.35 10.61
N GLN A 285 1.31 -2.24 11.15
CA GLN A 285 2.09 -1.00 11.37
C GLN A 285 1.81 -0.44 12.76
N GLY A 286 2.85 0.13 13.38
CA GLY A 286 2.77 0.78 14.69
C GLY A 286 2.50 -0.19 15.83
N GLY A 287 2.49 0.31 17.08
CA GLY A 287 2.34 -0.51 18.28
C GLY A 287 3.42 -1.60 18.44
N PHE A 288 3.17 -2.55 19.35
CA PHE A 288 4.13 -3.62 19.66
C PHE A 288 4.44 -4.51 18.44
N LEU A 289 3.42 -5.04 17.76
CA LEU A 289 3.53 -6.02 16.69
C LEU A 289 3.75 -5.40 15.31
N GLY A 290 3.64 -4.08 15.18
CA GLY A 290 3.96 -3.34 13.95
C GLY A 290 5.29 -2.60 14.01
N THR A 291 6.07 -2.74 15.08
CA THR A 291 7.37 -2.07 15.26
C THR A 291 8.50 -3.08 15.44
N GLU A 292 9.65 -2.84 14.78
CA GLU A 292 10.83 -3.69 14.93
C GLU A 292 11.51 -3.49 16.30
N PRO A 293 12.12 -4.55 16.88
CA PRO A 293 12.31 -5.89 16.31
C PRO A 293 11.14 -6.86 16.55
N TYR A 294 10.10 -6.44 17.27
CA TYR A 294 8.97 -7.29 17.66
C TYR A 294 8.10 -7.70 16.47
N LYS A 295 7.92 -6.81 15.49
CA LYS A 295 7.21 -7.08 14.23
C LYS A 295 7.77 -8.32 13.53
N SER A 296 9.05 -8.33 13.18
CA SER A 296 9.64 -9.48 12.50
C SER A 296 9.71 -10.71 13.39
N LYS A 297 9.99 -10.55 14.69
CA LYS A 297 10.06 -11.65 15.66
C LYS A 297 8.75 -12.42 15.80
N TYR A 298 7.61 -11.72 15.87
CA TYR A 298 6.30 -12.33 16.10
C TYR A 298 5.46 -12.48 14.84
N LEU A 299 5.94 -12.10 13.66
CA LEU A 299 5.17 -12.17 12.41
C LEU A 299 4.53 -13.55 12.15
N PRO A 300 5.22 -14.70 12.32
CA PRO A 300 4.60 -16.01 12.17
C PRO A 300 3.44 -16.25 13.16
N LEU A 301 3.57 -15.78 14.40
CA LEU A 301 2.50 -15.82 15.40
C LEU A 301 1.33 -14.94 14.97
N VAL A 302 1.55 -13.69 14.58
CA VAL A 302 0.45 -12.78 14.22
C VAL A 302 -0.32 -13.29 13.01
N LYS A 303 0.37 -13.80 11.99
CA LYS A 303 -0.27 -14.47 10.85
C LYS A 303 -1.09 -15.69 11.29
N HIS A 304 -0.58 -16.48 12.24
CA HIS A 304 -1.29 -17.62 12.81
C HIS A 304 -2.58 -17.18 13.54
N ILE A 305 -2.50 -16.12 14.36
CA ILE A 305 -3.65 -15.54 15.05
C ILE A 305 -4.69 -14.98 14.07
N ALA A 306 -4.27 -14.32 12.99
CA ALA A 306 -5.18 -13.82 11.94
C ALA A 306 -6.00 -14.97 11.31
N ARG A 307 -5.36 -16.11 11.05
CA ARG A 307 -6.02 -17.31 10.52
C ARG A 307 -6.95 -17.95 11.55
N LEU A 308 -6.52 -18.08 12.82
CA LEU A 308 -7.39 -18.55 13.91
C LEU A 308 -8.66 -17.70 14.01
N PHE A 309 -8.50 -16.38 14.01
CA PHE A 309 -9.60 -15.42 14.02
C PHE A 309 -10.55 -15.68 12.86
N HIS A 310 -10.02 -15.74 11.62
CA HIS A 310 -10.82 -15.95 10.42
C HIS A 310 -11.63 -17.25 10.48
N HIS A 311 -11.04 -18.34 10.97
CA HIS A 311 -11.69 -19.64 11.00
C HIS A 311 -12.56 -19.91 12.23
N HIS A 312 -12.53 -19.04 13.24
CA HIS A 312 -13.39 -19.11 14.42
C HIS A 312 -14.58 -18.15 14.34
N TYR A 313 -14.34 -16.87 14.03
CA TYR A 313 -15.30 -15.78 14.25
C TYR A 313 -15.98 -15.25 13.00
N ARG A 314 -15.78 -15.88 11.83
CA ARG A 314 -16.38 -15.40 10.57
C ARG A 314 -17.91 -15.33 10.62
N SER A 315 -18.56 -16.30 11.25
CA SER A 315 -20.03 -16.34 11.42
C SER A 315 -20.51 -15.50 12.61
N ASP A 316 -19.79 -15.58 13.73
CA ASP A 316 -20.30 -15.12 15.03
C ASP A 316 -20.23 -13.60 15.20
N TYR A 317 -19.34 -12.94 14.46
CA TYR A 317 -19.13 -11.50 14.51
C TYR A 317 -19.19 -10.83 13.13
N GLN A 318 -20.20 -11.19 12.31
CA GLN A 318 -20.54 -10.46 11.07
C GLN A 318 -19.38 -10.24 10.08
N ASN A 319 -18.52 -11.24 9.86
CA ASN A 319 -17.32 -11.11 9.03
C ASN A 319 -16.27 -10.11 9.52
N ASN A 320 -16.18 -9.84 10.82
CA ASN A 320 -15.04 -9.11 11.38
C ASN A 320 -13.70 -9.83 11.08
N ARG A 321 -12.61 -9.05 11.14
CA ARG A 321 -11.23 -9.47 10.89
C ARG A 321 -10.33 -8.86 11.96
N LEU A 322 -9.08 -9.34 12.03
CA LEU A 322 -8.06 -8.76 12.91
C LEU A 322 -7.91 -7.24 12.68
N TRP A 323 -8.04 -6.79 11.42
CA TRP A 323 -7.93 -5.38 11.03
C TRP A 323 -9.25 -4.58 11.04
N SER A 324 -10.32 -5.07 11.66
CA SER A 324 -11.61 -4.37 11.76
C SER A 324 -11.62 -3.20 12.77
N GLY A 325 -10.53 -2.44 12.88
CA GLY A 325 -10.41 -1.31 13.82
C GLY A 325 -10.42 -1.74 15.29
N PRO A 326 -10.99 -0.94 16.22
CA PRO A 326 -10.95 -1.22 17.65
C PRO A 326 -11.49 -2.60 18.04
N LEU A 327 -12.58 -3.04 17.40
CA LEU A 327 -13.19 -4.35 17.67
C LEU A 327 -12.26 -5.51 17.24
N GLY A 328 -11.59 -5.36 16.10
CA GLY A 328 -10.58 -6.33 15.62
C GLY A 328 -9.42 -6.50 16.61
N LYS A 329 -8.93 -5.38 17.19
CA LYS A 329 -7.88 -5.38 18.22
C LYS A 329 -8.32 -6.10 19.49
N THR A 330 -9.50 -5.78 20.03
CA THR A 330 -10.00 -6.47 21.23
C THR A 330 -10.19 -7.96 21.00
N LEU A 331 -10.78 -8.34 19.86
CA LEU A 331 -10.97 -9.75 19.51
C LEU A 331 -9.64 -10.45 19.22
N MET A 332 -8.60 -9.75 18.74
CA MET A 332 -7.24 -10.31 18.67
C MET A 332 -6.72 -10.65 20.07
N GLY A 333 -6.87 -9.75 21.04
CA GLY A 333 -6.53 -10.04 22.44
C GLY A 333 -7.26 -11.29 22.93
N PHE A 334 -8.56 -11.39 22.64
CA PHE A 334 -9.36 -12.58 22.92
C PHE A 334 -8.75 -13.83 22.29
N VAL A 335 -8.60 -13.90 20.96
CA VAL A 335 -8.02 -15.08 20.28
C VAL A 335 -6.65 -15.44 20.85
N LEU A 336 -5.81 -14.45 21.15
CA LEU A 336 -4.47 -14.66 21.69
C LEU A 336 -4.49 -15.32 23.07
N ASP A 337 -5.32 -14.82 24.00
CA ASP A 337 -5.48 -15.44 25.33
C ASP A 337 -6.05 -16.85 25.23
N GLY A 338 -7.07 -17.03 24.38
CA GLY A 338 -7.63 -18.33 24.09
C GLY A 338 -6.57 -19.29 23.56
N TYR A 339 -5.71 -18.81 22.65
CA TYR A 339 -4.63 -19.58 22.04
C TYR A 339 -3.53 -19.95 23.04
N PHE A 340 -3.06 -18.99 23.84
CA PHE A 340 -1.99 -19.18 24.81
C PHE A 340 -2.42 -20.03 26.01
N TYR A 341 -3.58 -19.74 26.60
CA TYR A 341 -3.94 -20.28 27.91
C TYR A 341 -5.19 -21.18 27.90
N GLY A 342 -5.91 -21.27 26.77
CA GLY A 342 -7.06 -22.16 26.66
C GLY A 342 -8.33 -21.62 27.33
N THR A 343 -8.44 -20.30 27.46
CA THR A 343 -9.61 -19.62 28.05
C THR A 343 -10.88 -19.73 27.21
N GLN A 344 -10.75 -20.20 25.97
CA GLN A 344 -11.84 -20.36 25.02
C GLN A 344 -12.05 -21.80 24.61
N SER A 345 -13.33 -22.17 24.48
CA SER A 345 -13.70 -23.48 23.96
C SER A 345 -13.29 -23.63 22.49
N VAL A 346 -12.80 -24.82 22.15
CA VAL A 346 -12.52 -25.21 20.77
C VAL A 346 -13.71 -25.88 20.08
N SER A 347 -14.82 -26.10 20.80
CA SER A 347 -15.98 -26.86 20.31
C SER A 347 -16.80 -26.13 19.25
N SER A 348 -16.83 -24.79 19.28
CA SER A 348 -17.59 -23.96 18.34
C SER A 348 -16.83 -23.61 17.06
N GLY A 349 -15.54 -23.96 16.95
CA GLY A 349 -14.72 -23.64 15.78
C GLY A 349 -14.79 -24.68 14.66
N SER A 350 -14.41 -24.26 13.45
CA SER A 350 -14.23 -25.14 12.29
C SER A 350 -13.12 -26.18 12.52
N ASP A 351 -13.08 -27.24 11.70
CA ASP A 351 -12.00 -28.23 11.80
C ASP A 351 -10.62 -27.64 11.48
N ILE A 352 -10.56 -26.63 10.59
CA ILE A 352 -9.35 -25.84 10.37
C ILE A 352 -8.95 -25.09 11.63
N PHE A 353 -9.91 -24.44 12.31
CA PHE A 353 -9.63 -23.77 13.57
C PHE A 353 -9.05 -24.72 14.62
N LYS A 354 -9.62 -25.93 14.77
CA LYS A 354 -9.09 -26.93 15.72
C LYS A 354 -7.66 -27.37 15.36
N GLN A 355 -7.36 -27.56 14.08
CA GLN A 355 -6.00 -27.89 13.61
C GLN A 355 -5.02 -26.74 13.87
N LEU A 356 -5.43 -25.49 13.60
CA LEU A 356 -4.62 -24.31 13.92
C LEU A 356 -4.39 -24.20 15.43
N ARG A 357 -5.43 -24.42 16.25
CA ARG A 357 -5.32 -24.43 17.72
C ARG A 357 -4.34 -25.47 18.26
N ALA A 358 -4.11 -26.54 17.51
CA ALA A 358 -3.15 -27.61 17.83
C ALA A 358 -1.76 -27.42 17.19
N SER A 359 -1.51 -26.26 16.58
CA SER A 359 -0.26 -25.91 15.91
C SER A 359 0.45 -24.78 16.66
N ILE A 360 1.78 -24.83 16.75
CA ILE A 360 2.59 -23.82 17.45
C ILE A 360 3.55 -23.18 16.44
N PRO A 361 3.28 -21.95 15.96
CA PRO A 361 4.20 -21.26 15.07
C PRO A 361 5.52 -21.00 15.79
N ASN A 362 6.58 -20.85 15.02
CA ASN A 362 7.89 -20.46 15.50
C ASN A 362 8.48 -19.33 14.67
N THR A 363 9.58 -18.72 15.11
CA THR A 363 10.28 -17.67 14.35
C THR A 363 10.64 -18.12 12.93
N ASN A 364 10.95 -19.41 12.75
CA ASN A 364 11.28 -20.02 11.46
C ASN A 364 10.20 -20.99 10.92
N ALA A 365 8.99 -20.99 11.46
CA ALA A 365 7.94 -21.89 10.99
C ALA A 365 6.55 -21.28 11.14
N GLU A 366 5.79 -21.28 10.05
CA GLU A 366 4.40 -20.85 10.05
C GLU A 366 3.46 -22.01 9.69
N TYR A 367 2.16 -21.79 9.88
CA TYR A 367 1.12 -22.74 9.52
C TYR A 367 0.12 -22.07 8.58
N MET A 368 -0.02 -22.62 7.38
CA MET A 368 -0.89 -22.15 6.32
C MET A 368 -2.04 -23.12 6.06
N VAL A 369 -3.13 -22.64 5.47
CA VAL A 369 -4.26 -23.47 5.05
C VAL A 369 -4.14 -23.71 3.55
N ILE A 370 -3.70 -24.89 3.16
CA ILE A 370 -3.52 -25.29 1.76
C ILE A 370 -4.50 -26.42 1.48
N ASN A 371 -5.37 -26.25 0.48
CA ASN A 371 -6.40 -27.25 0.12
C ASN A 371 -7.22 -27.71 1.34
N ASN A 372 -7.60 -26.77 2.21
CA ASN A 372 -8.39 -27.02 3.42
C ASN A 372 -7.67 -27.86 4.51
N VAL A 373 -6.33 -27.92 4.46
CA VAL A 373 -5.48 -28.62 5.43
C VAL A 373 -4.46 -27.65 6.02
N VAL A 374 -4.26 -27.71 7.34
CA VAL A 374 -3.22 -26.92 8.01
C VAL A 374 -1.86 -27.57 7.75
N THR A 375 -0.99 -26.85 7.04
CA THR A 375 0.33 -27.30 6.63
C THR A 375 1.40 -26.44 7.27
N LYS A 376 2.37 -27.08 7.94
CA LYS A 376 3.57 -26.41 8.44
C LYS A 376 4.44 -26.01 7.25
N VAL A 377 4.86 -24.75 7.22
CA VAL A 377 5.78 -24.22 6.22
C VAL A 377 6.96 -23.60 6.93
N ASP A 378 8.16 -24.02 6.55
CA ASP A 378 9.38 -23.44 7.08
C ASP A 378 9.56 -22.04 6.48
N VAL A 379 9.74 -21.06 7.37
CA VAL A 379 10.02 -19.68 7.00
C VAL A 379 11.52 -19.51 7.05
N LYS A 380 12.10 -18.94 5.98
CA LYS A 380 13.51 -18.55 5.96
C LYS A 380 13.73 -17.35 6.87
N TYR A 381 13.70 -17.59 8.17
CA TYR A 381 14.10 -16.63 9.19
C TYR A 381 15.61 -16.79 9.36
N ASN A 382 16.36 -16.25 8.38
CA ASN A 382 17.80 -16.46 8.31
C ASN A 382 18.52 -15.51 9.27
N PHE A 383 19.16 -16.09 10.28
CA PHE A 383 20.02 -15.43 11.26
C PHE A 383 21.44 -15.21 10.77
N ASP A 384 21.85 -16.02 9.79
CA ASP A 384 22.84 -15.60 8.83
C ASP A 384 22.20 -14.40 8.14
N VAL A 385 22.58 -13.21 8.57
CA VAL A 385 22.07 -11.96 8.02
C VAL A 385 22.63 -11.88 6.60
N TYR A 386 21.99 -12.59 5.65
CA TYR A 386 22.11 -12.37 4.21
C TYR A 386 21.46 -11.03 3.98
N VAL A 387 22.21 -10.01 4.32
CA VAL A 387 21.80 -8.68 4.08
C VAL A 387 22.59 -8.24 2.90
N PRO A 388 21.93 -8.14 1.74
CA PRO A 388 22.47 -7.30 0.72
C PRO A 388 22.25 -5.87 1.24
N ILE A 389 23.28 -5.34 1.90
CA ILE A 389 23.21 -4.02 2.52
C ILE A 389 23.27 -3.05 1.36
N VAL A 390 22.10 -2.54 0.97
CA VAL A 390 21.96 -1.57 -0.12
C VAL A 390 22.26 -0.19 0.41
N ASP A 391 22.94 0.62 -0.39
CA ASP A 391 22.94 2.06 -0.20
C ASP A 391 21.50 2.57 -0.03
N GLY A 392 21.21 3.19 1.12
CA GLY A 392 19.88 3.69 1.47
C GLY A 392 18.86 2.68 2.03
N ILE A 393 19.19 1.38 2.21
CA ILE A 393 18.32 0.43 2.95
C ILE A 393 18.90 0.17 4.33
N GLU A 394 18.07 0.42 5.34
CA GLU A 394 18.34 0.14 6.75
C GLU A 394 17.75 -1.21 7.12
N ILE A 395 18.57 -2.11 7.68
CA ILE A 395 18.12 -3.46 8.00
C ILE A 395 18.13 -3.68 9.50
N TYR A 396 16.93 -3.90 10.03
CA TYR A 396 16.71 -4.18 11.44
C TYR A 396 17.30 -5.53 11.82
N LEU A 397 18.09 -5.50 12.88
CA LEU A 397 18.66 -6.71 13.45
C LEU A 397 17.58 -7.49 14.21
N PRO A 398 17.51 -8.82 14.03
CA PRO A 398 16.54 -9.64 14.73
C PRO A 398 16.80 -9.64 16.24
N ALA A 399 15.75 -9.75 17.04
CA ALA A 399 15.85 -9.89 18.49
C ALA A 399 15.68 -11.36 18.91
N PRO A 400 16.70 -11.99 19.54
CA PRO A 400 16.59 -13.34 20.08
C PRO A 400 15.66 -13.37 21.30
N VAL A 401 15.38 -14.56 21.80
CA VAL A 401 14.65 -14.84 23.05
C VAL A 401 15.57 -15.44 24.11
N ARG A 402 15.27 -15.20 25.38
CA ARG A 402 15.90 -15.89 26.50
C ARG A 402 14.95 -15.91 27.69
N GLU A 403 14.70 -17.09 28.24
CA GLU A 403 13.75 -17.22 29.36
C GLU A 403 14.16 -16.38 30.57
N ASN A 404 13.26 -15.52 31.06
CA ASN A 404 13.46 -14.60 32.18
C ASN A 404 14.46 -13.45 31.95
N TYR A 405 14.86 -13.19 30.70
CA TYR A 405 15.73 -12.06 30.37
C TYR A 405 15.15 -11.22 29.24
N ALA A 406 15.18 -9.90 29.42
CA ALA A 406 14.88 -8.94 28.37
C ALA A 406 16.07 -8.76 27.43
N PHE A 407 15.82 -8.75 26.13
CA PHE A 407 16.83 -8.44 25.14
C PHE A 407 17.08 -6.93 25.13
N VAL A 408 18.28 -6.51 25.54
CA VAL A 408 18.65 -5.09 25.62
C VAL A 408 19.13 -4.57 24.27
N GLY A 409 19.82 -5.42 23.50
CA GLY A 409 20.36 -5.06 22.18
C GLY A 409 21.64 -5.79 21.79
N TRP A 410 22.08 -5.49 20.57
CA TRP A 410 23.33 -5.97 20.01
C TRP A 410 24.49 -5.00 20.23
N TYR A 411 25.68 -5.51 20.53
CA TYR A 411 26.91 -4.74 20.71
C TYR A 411 28.05 -5.39 19.92
N ALA A 412 29.01 -4.59 19.44
CA ALA A 412 30.14 -5.08 18.66
C ALA A 412 31.23 -5.76 19.52
N ASN A 413 31.08 -5.81 20.83
CA ASN A 413 32.06 -6.32 21.77
C ASN A 413 31.39 -7.03 22.97
N PRO A 414 32.09 -7.99 23.61
CA PRO A 414 31.53 -8.78 24.72
C PRO A 414 31.39 -8.02 26.04
N ASP A 415 32.04 -6.86 26.19
CA ASP A 415 31.90 -5.96 27.36
C ASP A 415 30.70 -5.01 27.25
N PHE A 416 29.97 -5.06 26.13
CA PHE A 416 28.79 -4.26 25.84
C PHE A 416 29.00 -2.74 25.96
N THR A 417 30.17 -2.28 25.54
CA THR A 417 30.53 -0.85 25.48
C THR A 417 30.25 -0.28 24.09
N GLY A 418 30.04 1.03 24.00
CA GLY A 418 29.73 1.72 22.75
C GLY A 418 28.24 1.67 22.37
N PRO A 419 27.90 2.02 21.12
CA PRO A 419 26.51 2.12 20.67
C PRO A 419 25.86 0.73 20.54
N LYS A 420 24.56 0.68 20.83
CA LYS A 420 23.70 -0.45 20.50
C LYS A 420 23.45 -0.48 19.00
N TYR A 421 23.61 -1.63 18.37
CA TYR A 421 23.18 -1.87 17.00
C TYR A 421 21.71 -2.30 17.00
N VAL A 422 20.87 -1.51 16.33
CA VAL A 422 19.45 -1.81 16.07
C VAL A 422 19.27 -2.16 14.61
N THR A 423 20.03 -1.48 13.74
CA THR A 423 19.99 -1.63 12.31
C THR A 423 21.39 -1.66 11.72
N LEU A 424 21.49 -2.09 10.46
CA LEU A 424 22.69 -2.05 9.64
C LEU A 424 22.43 -1.23 8.38
N LYS A 425 23.38 -0.39 8.00
CA LYS A 425 23.30 0.49 6.81
C LYS A 425 24.52 0.32 5.93
N ALA A 426 24.33 0.45 4.61
CA ALA A 426 25.42 0.32 3.66
C ALA A 426 26.35 1.52 3.78
N GLY A 427 27.64 1.29 3.54
CA GLY A 427 28.66 2.32 3.67
C GLY A 427 29.08 2.61 5.13
N GLU A 428 28.44 1.99 6.12
CA GLU A 428 28.93 2.02 7.50
C GLU A 428 29.92 0.89 7.78
N ASN A 429 30.73 1.05 8.84
CA ASN A 429 31.56 -0.04 9.35
C ASN A 429 30.68 -1.06 10.07
N ILE A 430 30.24 -2.08 9.33
CA ILE A 430 29.43 -3.18 9.85
C ILE A 430 30.32 -4.14 10.65
N PRO A 431 30.00 -4.44 11.93
CA PRO A 431 30.75 -5.41 12.70
C PRO A 431 30.54 -6.82 12.14
N THR A 432 31.62 -7.60 12.07
CA THR A 432 31.56 -9.01 11.65
C THR A 432 30.99 -9.93 12.73
N LYS A 433 30.91 -9.45 13.99
CA LYS A 433 30.35 -10.18 15.12
C LYS A 433 29.57 -9.25 16.04
N LEU A 434 28.40 -9.70 16.50
CA LEU A 434 27.53 -9.00 17.44
C LEU A 434 27.24 -9.87 18.67
N TYR A 435 27.16 -9.23 19.83
CA TYR A 435 26.95 -9.87 21.13
C TYR A 435 25.61 -9.42 21.73
N ALA A 436 24.76 -10.38 22.07
CA ALA A 436 23.45 -10.10 22.68
C ALA A 436 23.65 -9.69 24.15
N LYS A 437 23.15 -8.50 24.51
CA LYS A 437 23.06 -8.06 25.90
C LYS A 437 21.69 -8.42 26.48
N TRP A 438 21.70 -8.97 27.68
CA TRP A 438 20.51 -9.42 28.40
C TRP A 438 20.38 -8.69 29.74
N GLU A 439 19.16 -8.33 30.09
CA GLU A 439 18.79 -7.82 31.42
C GLU A 439 17.93 -8.89 32.10
N SER A 440 18.31 -9.32 33.31
CA SER A 440 17.47 -10.21 34.11
C SER A 440 16.24 -9.45 34.57
N ILE A 441 15.06 -10.03 34.38
CA ILE A 441 13.82 -9.47 34.90
C ILE A 441 13.36 -10.35 36.07
N SER A 442 13.15 -9.73 37.23
CA SER A 442 12.71 -10.38 38.47
C SER A 442 11.37 -9.86 38.95
#